data_AF-A0A8D9P8V4-F1
#
_entry.id   AF-A0A8D9P8V4-F1
#
_cell.length_a   1.000
_cell.length_b   1.000
_cell.length_c   1.000
_cell.angle_alpha   90.00
_cell.angle_beta   90.00
_cell.angle_gamma   90.00
#
_symmetry.space_group_name_H-M   'P 1'
#
loop_
_entity.id
_entity.type
_entity.pdbx_description
1 polymer ?
#
loop_
_entity_poly.entity_id
_entity_poly.type
_entity_poly.pdbx_seq_one_letter_code
_entity_poly.pdbx_strand_id
1 'polypeptide(L)'
;MPSKKLKRITSQNYLKYYYDIPYEGKTSAGKPLRRLKNITCPYRGIKIIPSETIKSFEKGLSRCKTAEDAVELLSIYQTNLLSVEKSVLAIFKDFSMLNPDDNLQNCLQMIKNNCLTRLKLEEFEVLDDVDALTRRLSPQTALKIRTKTTKCRQIIISNNKHDTFKRKTFLNSLEEIIPKENEREIFNDIKNKALFLPTSESSRNAFIVKYSKRNQIEITRRLFIASTGSIEHVTPASNGGLNTIGNFLLTSASGNRYRENMPLCEYIKRHPKIPKYMQIYIDDIIREIHNGNMPGNETYPYKIKKKLFEESHGRIMISLSGYEYSEEEAALAVEAYEKRWET
;
A
#
# COMPACT_ATOMS: atom_id res chain seq x y z
N MET A 1 26.14 20.22 34.15
CA MET A 1 25.58 18.99 34.78
C MET A 1 26.36 17.79 34.27
N PRO A 2 26.72 16.83 35.13
CA PRO A 2 27.68 15.79 34.78
C PRO A 2 27.08 14.84 33.74
N SER A 3 27.77 14.69 32.61
CA SER A 3 27.41 13.70 31.60
C SER A 3 27.51 12.31 32.22
N LYS A 4 26.37 11.69 32.53
CA LYS A 4 26.31 10.24 32.74
C LYS A 4 26.60 9.59 31.38
N LYS A 5 27.89 9.47 31.02
CA LYS A 5 28.32 8.46 30.06
C LYS A 5 28.08 7.12 30.73
N LEU A 6 27.04 6.42 30.30
CA LEU A 6 26.78 5.04 30.69
C LEU A 6 27.04 4.09 29.52
N LYS A 7 27.41 2.89 29.95
CA LYS A 7 28.10 1.81 29.24
C LYS A 7 27.28 1.25 28.07
N ARG A 8 28.02 0.70 27.09
CA ARG A 8 27.58 -0.21 26.01
C ARG A 8 26.27 -0.94 26.35
N ILE A 9 25.31 -0.98 25.42
CA ILE A 9 24.02 -1.66 25.61
C ILE A 9 24.23 -3.06 26.24
N THR A 10 23.60 -3.29 27.39
CA THR A 10 23.55 -4.61 28.01
C THR A 10 22.45 -5.44 27.36
N SER A 11 22.56 -6.77 27.38
CA SER A 11 21.51 -7.67 26.88
C SER A 11 20.14 -7.38 27.51
N GLN A 12 20.13 -6.99 28.79
CA GLN A 12 18.91 -6.68 29.52
C GLN A 12 18.25 -5.36 29.04
N ASN A 13 19.03 -4.31 28.77
CA ASN A 13 18.50 -3.06 28.23
C ASN A 13 18.09 -3.21 26.76
N TYR A 14 18.81 -4.02 25.98
CA TYR A 14 18.42 -4.34 24.61
C TYR A 14 17.04 -5.00 24.56
N LEU A 15 16.81 -6.01 25.42
CA LEU A 15 15.51 -6.68 25.52
C LEU A 15 14.40 -5.71 25.92
N LYS A 16 14.66 -4.78 26.86
CA LYS A 16 13.64 -3.82 27.28
C LYS A 16 13.23 -2.86 26.15
N TYR A 17 14.21 -2.27 25.44
CA TYR A 17 13.93 -1.14 24.56
C TYR A 17 13.85 -1.49 23.08
N TYR A 18 14.46 -2.59 22.65
CA TYR A 18 14.58 -2.98 21.23
C TYR A 18 13.86 -4.28 20.88
N TYR A 19 13.44 -5.06 21.88
CA TYR A 19 12.55 -6.20 21.66
C TYR A 19 11.09 -5.75 21.64
N ASP A 20 10.30 -6.34 20.75
CA ASP A 20 8.89 -6.05 20.61
C ASP A 20 8.07 -6.91 21.60
N ILE A 21 7.44 -6.28 22.59
CA ILE A 21 6.51 -6.93 23.52
C ILE A 21 5.08 -6.78 22.96
N PRO A 22 4.28 -7.86 22.83
CA PRO A 22 2.94 -7.80 22.25
C PRO A 22 2.01 -6.85 23.03
N TYR A 23 1.24 -6.04 22.31
CA TYR A 23 0.20 -5.16 22.86
C TYR A 23 -1.20 -5.69 22.52
N GLU A 24 -2.16 -5.60 23.46
CA GLU A 24 -3.52 -6.15 23.29
C GLU A 24 -4.37 -5.42 22.21
N GLY A 25 -4.06 -4.14 21.93
CA GLY A 25 -4.73 -3.36 20.89
C GLY A 25 -4.20 -3.61 19.48
N LYS A 26 -5.07 -4.00 18.53
CA LYS A 26 -4.69 -4.42 17.16
C LYS A 26 -3.76 -3.44 16.40
N THR A 27 -3.87 -2.12 16.59
CA THR A 27 -3.00 -1.11 15.93
C THR A 27 -2.71 0.13 16.78
N SER A 28 -3.03 0.11 18.07
CA SER A 28 -2.92 1.29 18.96
C SER A 28 -1.49 1.79 19.09
N ALA A 29 -0.50 0.90 19.08
CA ALA A 29 0.93 1.24 19.10
C ALA A 29 1.36 2.06 17.86
N GLY A 30 0.58 2.08 16.77
CA GLY A 30 0.84 2.90 15.58
C GLY A 30 0.31 4.35 15.68
N LYS A 31 -0.31 4.73 16.80
CA LYS A 31 -0.87 6.08 17.00
C LYS A 31 0.17 7.21 16.82
N PRO A 32 1.43 7.09 17.30
CA PRO A 32 2.46 8.11 17.06
C PRO A 32 2.66 8.36 15.56
N LEU A 33 2.75 7.29 14.77
CA LEU A 33 2.92 7.39 13.30
C LEU A 33 1.73 8.07 12.62
N ARG A 34 0.48 7.77 13.03
CA ARG A 34 -0.73 8.37 12.41
C ARG A 34 -0.84 9.89 12.56
N ARG A 35 -0.17 10.47 13.57
CA ARG A 35 -0.21 11.91 13.86
C ARG A 35 0.75 12.72 12.99
N LEU A 36 1.71 12.04 12.37
CA LEU A 36 2.74 12.69 11.59
C LEU A 36 2.18 13.32 10.31
N LYS A 37 2.80 14.41 9.90
CA LYS A 37 2.46 15.17 8.70
C LYS A 37 3.63 15.10 7.72
N ASN A 38 3.36 15.31 6.43
CA ASN A 38 4.37 15.35 5.39
C ASN A 38 5.24 14.08 5.31
N ILE A 39 4.69 12.91 5.63
CA ILE A 39 5.37 11.62 5.54
C ILE A 39 5.22 11.04 4.13
N THR A 40 6.33 10.58 3.55
CA THR A 40 6.34 9.88 2.27
C THR A 40 5.87 8.44 2.44
N CYS A 41 4.97 7.97 1.59
CA CYS A 41 4.54 6.58 1.61
C CYS A 41 5.69 5.65 1.20
N PRO A 42 6.08 4.68 2.05
CA PRO A 42 7.21 3.79 1.76
C PRO A 42 6.95 2.84 0.58
N TYR A 43 5.69 2.66 0.18
CA TYR A 43 5.32 1.81 -0.96
C TYR A 43 5.11 2.56 -2.26
N ARG A 44 4.84 3.87 -2.20
CA ARG A 44 4.34 4.64 -3.35
C ARG A 44 5.15 5.89 -3.67
N GLY A 45 5.98 6.37 -2.73
CA GLY A 45 6.84 7.53 -2.94
C GLY A 45 6.11 8.88 -2.98
N ILE A 46 4.81 8.90 -2.68
CA ILE A 46 3.99 10.12 -2.58
C ILE A 46 3.86 10.58 -1.14
N LYS A 47 3.63 11.87 -0.90
CA LYS A 47 3.29 12.37 0.45
C LYS A 47 1.88 11.89 0.84
N ILE A 48 1.78 11.26 2.01
CA ILE A 48 0.53 10.74 2.56
C ILE A 48 -0.35 11.90 2.99
N ILE A 49 -1.65 11.79 2.70
CA ILE A 49 -2.66 12.72 3.21
C ILE A 49 -2.88 12.42 4.71
N PRO A 50 -2.63 13.38 5.62
CA PRO A 50 -2.78 13.16 7.06
C PRO A 50 -4.23 12.84 7.44
N SER A 51 -4.43 11.93 8.39
CA SER A 51 -5.77 11.48 8.79
C SER A 51 -6.65 12.60 9.38
N GLU A 52 -6.05 13.65 9.94
CA GLU A 52 -6.78 14.83 10.44
C GLU A 52 -7.54 15.58 9.34
N THR A 53 -7.07 15.52 8.09
CA THR A 53 -7.70 16.19 6.94
C THR A 53 -8.99 15.50 6.48
N ILE A 54 -9.25 14.27 6.93
CA ILE A 54 -10.41 13.48 6.50
C ILE A 54 -11.71 14.19 6.90
N LYS A 55 -11.79 14.75 8.12
CA LYS A 55 -13.01 15.42 8.59
C LYS A 55 -13.34 16.66 7.77
N SER A 56 -12.34 17.48 7.44
CA SER A 56 -12.55 18.68 6.61
C SER A 56 -12.91 18.30 5.17
N PHE A 57 -12.26 17.26 4.62
CA PHE A 57 -12.58 16.74 3.31
C PHE A 57 -14.03 16.23 3.23
N GLU A 58 -14.49 15.42 4.19
CA GLU A 58 -15.86 14.90 4.20
C GLU A 58 -16.91 16.01 4.33
N LYS A 59 -16.61 17.09 5.06
CA LYS A 59 -17.46 18.28 5.14
C LYS A 59 -17.51 19.07 3.81
N GLY A 60 -16.40 19.12 3.07
CA GLY A 60 -16.38 19.67 1.72
C GLY A 60 -17.18 18.79 0.76
N LEU A 61 -16.95 17.49 0.82
CA LEU A 61 -17.58 16.49 -0.04
C LEU A 61 -19.11 16.48 0.08
N SER A 62 -19.65 16.68 1.28
CA SER A 62 -21.11 16.74 1.48
C SER A 62 -21.78 17.95 0.82
N ARG A 63 -20.99 18.94 0.39
CA ARG A 63 -21.45 20.13 -0.33
C ARG A 63 -21.28 20.02 -1.83
N CYS A 64 -20.48 19.06 -2.33
CA CYS A 64 -20.23 18.87 -3.75
C CYS A 64 -21.49 18.36 -4.45
N LYS A 65 -22.07 19.19 -5.32
CA LYS A 65 -23.23 18.84 -6.15
C LYS A 65 -22.84 18.61 -7.60
N THR A 66 -21.81 19.31 -8.08
CA THR A 66 -21.42 19.32 -9.49
C THR A 66 -20.04 18.71 -9.70
N ALA A 67 -19.66 18.50 -10.96
CA ALA A 67 -18.35 18.02 -11.36
C ALA A 67 -17.26 19.04 -11.00
N GLU A 68 -17.54 20.32 -11.19
CA GLU A 68 -16.65 21.41 -10.81
C GLU A 68 -16.36 21.41 -9.30
N ASP A 69 -17.38 21.32 -8.44
CA ASP A 69 -17.21 21.27 -6.98
C ASP A 69 -16.26 20.13 -6.57
N ALA A 70 -16.44 18.96 -7.19
CA ALA A 70 -15.67 17.76 -6.87
C ALA A 70 -14.21 17.90 -7.35
N VAL A 71 -13.99 18.49 -8.52
CA VAL A 71 -12.66 18.76 -9.07
C VAL A 71 -11.91 19.80 -8.22
N GLU A 72 -12.58 20.86 -7.79
CA GLU A 72 -12.00 21.88 -6.92
C GLU A 72 -11.54 21.25 -5.60
N LEU A 73 -12.43 20.50 -4.94
CA LEU A 73 -12.13 19.81 -3.68
C LEU A 73 -10.94 18.84 -3.81
N LEU A 74 -10.88 18.05 -4.88
CA LEU A 74 -9.79 17.10 -5.11
C LEU A 74 -8.47 17.78 -5.50
N SER A 75 -8.52 18.92 -6.19
CA SER A 75 -7.34 19.63 -6.69
C SER A 75 -6.44 20.12 -5.56
N ILE A 76 -7.00 20.37 -4.37
CA ILE A 76 -6.23 20.67 -3.14
C ILE A 76 -5.19 19.57 -2.84
N TYR A 77 -5.52 18.31 -3.15
CA TYR A 77 -4.70 17.14 -2.84
C TYR A 77 -3.99 16.53 -4.06
N GLN A 78 -3.99 17.22 -5.21
CA GLN A 78 -3.44 16.73 -6.48
C GLN A 78 -2.03 16.14 -6.34
N THR A 79 -1.15 16.79 -5.58
CA THR A 79 0.25 16.38 -5.43
C THR A 79 0.38 15.06 -4.67
N ASN A 80 -0.54 14.81 -3.72
CA ASN A 80 -0.62 13.59 -2.93
C ASN A 80 -1.21 12.41 -3.69
N LEU A 81 -1.97 12.63 -4.77
CA LEU A 81 -2.64 11.54 -5.47
C LEU A 81 -1.65 10.55 -6.12
N LEU A 82 -2.03 9.28 -6.13
CA LEU A 82 -1.35 8.19 -6.83
C LEU A 82 -1.54 8.31 -8.35
N SER A 83 -0.80 7.53 -9.13
CA SER A 83 -0.79 7.65 -10.60
C SER A 83 -2.16 7.44 -11.24
N VAL A 84 -2.92 6.43 -10.79
CA VAL A 84 -4.27 6.15 -11.28
C VAL A 84 -5.20 7.31 -10.94
N GLU A 85 -5.25 7.72 -9.67
CA GLU A 85 -6.08 8.81 -9.19
C GLU A 85 -5.73 10.15 -9.86
N LYS A 86 -4.45 10.43 -10.13
CA LYS A 86 -3.99 11.60 -10.91
C LYS A 86 -4.53 11.56 -12.34
N SER A 87 -4.43 10.40 -13.00
CA SER A 87 -4.94 10.28 -14.37
C SER A 87 -6.46 10.39 -14.44
N VAL A 88 -7.19 9.92 -13.42
CA VAL A 88 -8.64 10.07 -13.35
C VAL A 88 -9.01 11.52 -13.04
N LEU A 89 -8.32 12.19 -12.13
CA LEU A 89 -8.53 13.61 -11.85
C LEU A 89 -8.30 14.49 -13.09
N ALA A 90 -7.30 14.17 -13.91
CA ALA A 90 -7.06 14.89 -15.17
C ALA A 90 -8.27 14.78 -16.12
N ILE A 91 -8.84 13.58 -16.28
CA ILE A 91 -10.07 13.39 -17.07
C ILE A 91 -11.23 14.21 -16.49
N PHE A 92 -11.37 14.24 -15.16
CA PHE A 92 -12.42 15.03 -14.51
C PHE A 92 -12.24 16.54 -14.69
N LYS A 93 -11.00 17.04 -14.67
CA LYS A 93 -10.69 18.44 -14.98
C LYS A 93 -11.12 18.82 -16.39
N ASP A 94 -10.75 18.02 -17.38
CA ASP A 94 -11.14 18.25 -18.78
C ASP A 94 -12.67 18.20 -18.94
N PHE A 95 -13.33 17.26 -18.25
CA PHE A 95 -14.77 17.13 -18.27
C PHE A 95 -15.49 18.32 -17.60
N SER A 96 -15.04 18.76 -16.42
CA SER A 96 -15.68 19.85 -15.68
C SER A 96 -15.54 21.19 -16.40
N MET A 97 -14.49 21.39 -17.20
CA MET A 97 -14.36 22.58 -18.04
C MET A 97 -15.45 22.67 -19.12
N LEU A 98 -15.94 21.52 -19.60
CA LEU A 98 -16.95 21.43 -20.66
C LEU A 98 -18.37 21.28 -20.09
N ASN A 99 -18.50 20.65 -18.92
CA ASN A 99 -19.77 20.28 -18.29
C ASN A 99 -19.72 20.57 -16.77
N PRO A 100 -19.59 21.84 -16.35
CA PRO A 100 -19.33 22.19 -14.95
C PRO A 100 -20.44 21.71 -14.00
N ASP A 101 -21.71 21.87 -14.42
CA ASP A 101 -22.91 21.54 -13.64
C ASP A 101 -23.31 20.05 -13.67
N ASP A 102 -22.65 19.23 -14.50
CA ASP A 102 -22.92 17.79 -14.54
C ASP A 102 -22.25 17.07 -13.36
N ASN A 103 -22.19 15.74 -13.36
CA ASN A 103 -21.59 14.95 -12.30
C ASN A 103 -20.53 13.97 -12.81
N LEU A 104 -19.60 13.59 -11.93
CA LEU A 104 -18.48 12.71 -12.29
C LEU A 104 -18.90 11.30 -12.69
N GLN A 105 -20.09 10.83 -12.31
CA GLN A 105 -20.59 9.53 -12.75
C GLN A 105 -20.87 9.52 -14.25
N ASN A 106 -21.48 10.60 -14.77
CA ASN A 106 -21.76 10.76 -16.19
C ASN A 106 -20.46 10.77 -17.01
N CYS A 107 -19.45 11.52 -16.56
CA CYS A 107 -18.11 11.48 -17.14
C CYS A 107 -17.57 10.05 -17.29
N LEU A 108 -17.62 9.24 -16.20
CA LEU A 108 -17.15 7.86 -16.24
C LEU A 108 -18.00 6.97 -17.16
N GLN A 109 -19.32 7.16 -17.21
CA GLN A 109 -20.20 6.39 -18.09
C GLN A 109 -19.92 6.65 -19.57
N MET A 110 -19.63 7.90 -19.96
CA MET A 110 -19.30 8.26 -21.34
C MET A 110 -18.09 7.51 -21.88
N ILE A 111 -17.06 7.32 -21.05
CA ILE A 111 -15.80 6.68 -21.45
C ILE A 111 -15.74 5.18 -21.10
N LYS A 112 -16.74 4.67 -20.38
CA LYS A 112 -16.75 3.32 -19.82
C LYS A 112 -16.52 2.22 -20.84
N ASN A 113 -17.21 2.27 -21.99
CA ASN A 113 -17.13 1.20 -22.99
C ASN A 113 -15.72 1.11 -23.60
N ASN A 114 -15.11 2.25 -23.91
CA ASN A 114 -13.73 2.31 -24.41
C ASN A 114 -12.74 1.80 -23.36
N CYS A 115 -12.91 2.20 -22.10
CA CYS A 115 -12.09 1.71 -20.99
C CYS A 115 -12.30 0.22 -20.72
N LEU A 116 -13.51 -0.31 -20.89
CA LEU A 116 -13.78 -1.73 -20.76
C LEU A 116 -13.03 -2.52 -21.83
N THR A 117 -13.08 -2.11 -23.09
CA THR A 117 -12.32 -2.77 -24.16
C THR A 117 -10.82 -2.78 -23.86
N ARG A 118 -10.25 -1.65 -23.43
CA ARG A 118 -8.83 -1.57 -23.03
C ARG A 118 -8.51 -2.43 -21.82
N LEU A 119 -9.40 -2.48 -20.82
CA LEU A 119 -9.23 -3.35 -19.66
C LEU A 119 -9.17 -4.83 -20.06
N LYS A 120 -10.02 -5.28 -20.99
CA LYS A 120 -9.98 -6.67 -21.49
C LYS A 120 -8.64 -6.99 -22.14
N LEU A 121 -8.07 -6.05 -22.90
CA LEU A 121 -6.75 -6.21 -23.50
C LEU A 121 -5.65 -6.31 -22.43
N GLU A 122 -5.65 -5.43 -21.42
CA GLU A 122 -4.72 -5.51 -20.28
C GLU A 122 -4.83 -6.86 -19.54
N GLU A 123 -6.05 -7.37 -19.36
CA GLU A 123 -6.27 -8.67 -18.74
C GLU A 123 -5.75 -9.82 -19.62
N PHE A 124 -5.96 -9.77 -20.93
CA PHE A 124 -5.46 -10.77 -21.87
C PHE A 124 -3.93 -10.80 -21.96
N GLU A 125 -3.27 -9.64 -22.00
CA GLU A 125 -1.81 -9.56 -21.98
C GLU A 125 -1.21 -10.30 -20.78
N VAL A 126 -1.79 -10.14 -19.58
CA VAL A 126 -1.34 -10.87 -18.39
C VAL A 126 -1.62 -12.36 -18.49
N LEU A 127 -2.76 -12.77 -19.04
CA LEU A 127 -3.08 -14.19 -19.23
C LEU A 127 -2.19 -14.84 -20.31
N ASP A 128 -1.80 -14.10 -21.34
CA ASP A 128 -0.88 -14.54 -22.39
C ASP A 128 0.54 -14.73 -21.82
N ASP A 129 1.00 -13.81 -20.98
CA ASP A 129 2.26 -13.93 -20.24
C ASP A 129 2.26 -15.18 -19.34
N VAL A 130 1.15 -15.45 -18.64
CA VAL A 130 0.98 -16.67 -17.84
C VAL A 130 1.07 -17.91 -18.73
N ASP A 131 0.32 -17.94 -19.84
CA ASP A 131 0.31 -19.09 -20.75
C ASP A 131 1.67 -19.32 -21.43
N ALA A 132 2.44 -18.25 -21.70
CA ALA A 132 3.79 -18.35 -22.22
C ALA A 132 4.73 -19.09 -21.25
N LEU A 133 4.65 -18.80 -19.95
CA LEU A 133 5.45 -19.47 -18.91
C LEU A 133 5.10 -20.95 -18.78
N THR A 134 3.85 -21.35 -19.07
CA THR A 134 3.45 -22.77 -19.02
C THR A 134 4.22 -23.67 -19.98
N ARG A 135 4.85 -23.11 -21.03
CA ARG A 135 5.68 -23.88 -21.99
C ARG A 135 6.89 -24.55 -21.34
N ARG A 136 7.30 -24.08 -20.16
CA ARG A 136 8.42 -24.63 -19.39
C ARG A 136 7.97 -25.71 -18.39
N LEU A 137 6.68 -26.06 -18.36
CA LEU A 137 6.10 -27.07 -17.49
C LEU A 137 5.80 -28.36 -18.25
N SER A 138 5.58 -29.45 -17.53
CA SER A 138 5.08 -30.69 -18.11
C SER A 138 3.68 -30.50 -18.71
N PRO A 139 3.31 -31.29 -19.74
CA PRO A 139 2.03 -31.14 -20.45
C PRO A 139 0.81 -31.16 -19.53
N GLN A 140 0.83 -32.01 -18.48
CA GLN A 140 -0.26 -32.13 -17.52
C GLN A 140 -0.43 -30.86 -16.67
N THR A 141 0.66 -30.32 -16.11
CA THR A 141 0.61 -29.08 -15.31
C THR A 141 0.23 -27.89 -16.20
N ALA A 142 0.83 -27.79 -17.39
CA ALA A 142 0.51 -26.76 -18.37
C ALA A 142 -0.97 -26.76 -18.76
N LEU A 143 -1.55 -27.94 -19.04
CA LEU A 143 -2.96 -28.07 -19.38
C LEU A 143 -3.87 -27.59 -18.25
N LYS A 144 -3.59 -27.93 -16.99
CA LYS A 144 -4.37 -27.47 -15.83
C LYS A 144 -4.41 -25.94 -15.74
N ILE A 145 -3.28 -25.27 -15.98
CA ILE A 145 -3.18 -23.80 -15.94
C ILE A 145 -3.93 -23.19 -17.13
N ARG A 146 -3.69 -23.71 -18.35
CA ARG A 146 -4.33 -23.21 -19.58
C ARG A 146 -5.85 -23.35 -19.56
N THR A 147 -6.38 -24.41 -18.95
CA THR A 147 -7.83 -24.55 -18.75
C THR A 147 -8.38 -23.42 -17.88
N LYS A 148 -7.67 -23.03 -16.82
CA LYS A 148 -8.07 -21.92 -15.94
C LYS A 148 -7.96 -20.56 -16.64
N THR A 149 -6.88 -20.29 -17.38
CA THR A 149 -6.73 -19.04 -18.15
C THR A 149 -7.76 -18.94 -19.28
N THR A 150 -8.06 -20.04 -19.98
CA THR A 150 -9.12 -20.11 -21.00
C THR A 150 -10.49 -19.78 -20.42
N LYS A 151 -10.83 -20.35 -19.26
CA LYS A 151 -12.09 -20.03 -18.56
C LYS A 151 -12.16 -18.54 -18.20
N CYS A 152 -11.06 -17.96 -17.73
CA CYS A 152 -11.01 -16.51 -17.46
C CYS A 152 -11.26 -15.68 -18.73
N ARG A 153 -10.65 -16.03 -19.86
CA ARG A 153 -10.91 -15.34 -21.14
C ARG A 153 -12.38 -15.42 -21.55
N GLN A 154 -13.02 -16.58 -21.42
CA GLN A 154 -14.44 -16.75 -21.72
C GLN A 154 -15.33 -15.83 -20.86
N ILE A 155 -15.03 -15.71 -19.57
CA ILE A 155 -15.75 -14.81 -18.64
C ILE A 155 -15.54 -13.34 -19.03
N ILE A 156 -14.31 -12.94 -19.35
CA ILE A 156 -13.95 -11.57 -19.77
C ILE A 156 -14.67 -11.20 -21.08
N ILE A 157 -14.72 -12.12 -22.05
CA ILE A 157 -15.39 -11.90 -23.33
C ILE A 157 -16.90 -11.75 -23.10
N SER A 158 -17.51 -12.72 -22.40
CA SER A 158 -18.97 -12.78 -22.21
C SER A 158 -19.53 -11.55 -21.50
N ASN A 159 -18.75 -10.94 -20.59
CA ASN A 159 -19.10 -9.72 -19.86
C ASN A 159 -20.51 -9.78 -19.24
N ASN A 160 -20.89 -10.97 -18.77
CA ASN A 160 -22.19 -11.22 -18.18
C ASN A 160 -22.30 -10.51 -16.83
N LYS A 161 -23.44 -9.86 -16.55
CA LYS A 161 -23.69 -9.20 -15.26
C LYS A 161 -23.63 -10.17 -14.07
N HIS A 162 -23.94 -11.44 -14.29
CA HIS A 162 -23.97 -12.48 -13.23
C HIS A 162 -22.64 -13.22 -13.08
N ASP A 163 -21.80 -13.25 -14.12
CA ASP A 163 -20.51 -13.92 -14.12
C ASP A 163 -19.42 -12.94 -14.59
N THR A 164 -18.99 -12.09 -13.64
CA THR A 164 -17.95 -11.09 -13.88
C THR A 164 -16.60 -11.66 -13.49
N PHE A 165 -15.58 -11.34 -14.29
CA PHE A 165 -14.22 -11.75 -13.99
C PHE A 165 -13.79 -11.20 -12.63
N LYS A 166 -13.32 -12.12 -11.76
CA LYS A 166 -12.81 -11.81 -10.43
C LYS A 166 -11.38 -12.30 -10.33
N ARG A 167 -10.44 -11.36 -10.26
CA ARG A 167 -9.00 -11.64 -10.03
C ARG A 167 -8.77 -12.64 -8.89
N LYS A 168 -9.44 -12.45 -7.74
CA LYS A 168 -9.30 -13.35 -6.58
C LYS A 168 -9.71 -14.79 -6.89
N THR A 169 -10.78 -14.98 -7.66
CA THR A 169 -11.24 -16.32 -8.07
C THR A 169 -10.19 -17.01 -8.94
N PHE A 170 -9.59 -16.29 -9.89
CA PHE A 170 -8.51 -16.84 -10.71
C PHE A 170 -7.27 -17.19 -9.87
N LEU A 171 -6.79 -16.27 -9.02
CA LEU A 171 -5.63 -16.51 -8.17
C LEU A 171 -5.83 -17.72 -7.24
N ASN A 172 -6.98 -17.81 -6.58
CA ASN A 172 -7.31 -18.97 -5.75
C ASN A 172 -7.35 -20.26 -6.57
N SER A 173 -7.85 -20.21 -7.81
CA SER A 173 -7.87 -21.38 -8.67
C SER A 173 -6.46 -21.87 -9.03
N LEU A 174 -5.45 -20.99 -9.06
CA LEU A 174 -4.06 -21.41 -9.27
C LEU A 174 -3.51 -22.15 -8.03
N GLU A 175 -3.93 -21.77 -6.81
CA GLU A 175 -3.51 -22.45 -5.57
C GLU A 175 -3.92 -23.93 -5.51
N GLU A 176 -4.96 -24.32 -6.25
CA GLU A 176 -5.43 -25.72 -6.34
C GLU A 176 -4.47 -26.63 -7.13
N ILE A 177 -3.51 -26.05 -7.85
CA ILE A 177 -2.58 -26.82 -8.69
C ILE A 177 -1.34 -27.13 -7.88
N ILE A 178 -1.07 -28.43 -7.71
CA ILE A 178 0.18 -28.91 -7.12
C ILE A 178 1.16 -29.19 -8.27
N PRO A 179 2.21 -28.35 -8.46
CA PRO A 179 3.22 -28.58 -9.49
C PRO A 179 4.15 -29.74 -9.08
N LYS A 180 4.88 -30.30 -10.05
CA LYS A 180 5.98 -31.23 -9.74
C LYS A 180 7.09 -30.50 -8.98
N GLU A 181 7.92 -31.23 -8.26
CA GLU A 181 8.98 -30.64 -7.43
C GLU A 181 9.95 -29.77 -8.24
N ASN A 182 10.35 -30.24 -9.42
CA ASN A 182 11.22 -29.51 -10.35
C ASN A 182 10.51 -28.34 -11.07
N GLU A 183 9.20 -28.17 -10.90
CA GLU A 183 8.39 -27.12 -11.55
C GLU A 183 8.04 -25.97 -10.59
N ARG A 184 8.31 -26.11 -9.28
CA ARG A 184 7.87 -25.17 -8.23
C ARG A 184 8.28 -23.73 -8.49
N GLU A 185 9.51 -23.51 -8.96
CA GLU A 185 10.02 -22.14 -9.22
C GLU A 185 9.27 -21.48 -10.37
N ILE A 186 9.15 -22.16 -11.52
CA ILE A 186 8.40 -21.67 -12.68
C ILE A 186 6.93 -21.46 -12.34
N PHE A 187 6.35 -22.35 -11.53
CA PHE A 187 4.98 -22.20 -11.05
C PHE A 187 4.79 -20.97 -10.15
N ASN A 188 5.77 -20.67 -9.29
CA ASN A 188 5.77 -19.43 -8.52
C ASN A 188 5.88 -18.19 -9.42
N ASP A 189 6.69 -18.24 -10.48
CA ASP A 189 6.75 -17.15 -11.48
C ASP A 189 5.40 -16.94 -12.18
N ILE A 190 4.69 -18.02 -12.51
CA ILE A 190 3.33 -17.96 -13.07
C ILE A 190 2.37 -17.28 -12.10
N LYS A 191 2.37 -17.68 -10.83
CA LYS A 191 1.54 -17.05 -9.79
C LYS A 191 1.90 -15.57 -9.64
N ASN A 192 3.19 -15.26 -9.63
CA ASN A 192 3.68 -13.89 -9.55
C ASN A 192 3.24 -13.04 -10.75
N LYS A 193 3.25 -13.61 -11.96
CA LYS A 193 2.75 -12.94 -13.16
C LYS A 193 1.24 -12.70 -13.09
N ALA A 194 0.47 -13.69 -12.65
CA ALA A 194 -0.99 -13.56 -12.47
C ALA A 194 -1.38 -12.42 -11.51
N LEU A 195 -0.52 -12.07 -10.54
CA LEU A 195 -0.76 -10.95 -9.64
C LEU A 195 -0.84 -9.60 -10.37
N PHE A 196 -0.26 -9.47 -11.57
CA PHE A 196 -0.30 -8.24 -12.39
C PHE A 196 -1.63 -7.98 -13.08
N LEU A 197 -2.60 -8.88 -12.96
CA LEU A 197 -3.96 -8.62 -13.42
C LEU A 197 -4.46 -7.26 -12.87
N PRO A 198 -5.03 -6.41 -13.74
CA PRO A 198 -5.33 -5.03 -13.39
C PRO A 198 -6.35 -4.94 -12.24
N THR A 199 -6.13 -3.98 -11.34
CA THR A 199 -7.10 -3.61 -10.30
C THR A 199 -7.39 -2.12 -10.38
N SER A 200 -8.40 -1.64 -9.64
CA SER A 200 -8.70 -0.20 -9.56
C SER A 200 -7.56 0.64 -8.97
N GLU A 201 -6.57 0.01 -8.35
CA GLU A 201 -5.37 0.62 -7.77
C GLU A 201 -4.20 0.66 -8.75
N SER A 202 -4.19 -0.19 -9.79
CA SER A 202 -3.08 -0.32 -10.74
C SER A 202 -3.45 0.04 -12.18
N SER A 203 -4.74 0.08 -12.53
CA SER A 203 -5.23 0.41 -13.87
C SER A 203 -6.33 1.46 -13.79
N ARG A 204 -6.15 2.53 -14.58
CA ARG A 204 -7.17 3.56 -14.81
C ARG A 204 -8.43 2.96 -15.45
N ASN A 205 -8.25 2.03 -16.39
CA ASN A 205 -9.37 1.41 -17.08
C ASN A 205 -10.22 0.57 -16.10
N ALA A 206 -9.55 -0.21 -15.23
CA ALA A 206 -10.21 -0.93 -14.14
C ALA A 206 -10.94 0.01 -13.17
N PHE A 207 -10.34 1.15 -12.83
CA PHE A 207 -10.98 2.17 -12.00
C PHE A 207 -12.28 2.66 -12.65
N ILE A 208 -12.21 3.15 -13.89
CA ILE A 208 -13.35 3.73 -14.61
C ILE A 208 -14.50 2.73 -14.73
N VAL A 209 -14.21 1.49 -15.15
CA VAL A 209 -15.22 0.44 -15.30
C VAL A 209 -15.93 0.16 -13.97
N LYS A 210 -15.17 0.02 -12.88
CA LYS A 210 -15.70 -0.27 -11.54
C LYS A 210 -16.52 0.89 -10.98
N TYR A 211 -16.02 2.12 -11.09
CA TYR A 211 -16.59 3.29 -10.45
C TYR A 211 -17.62 4.03 -11.30
N SER A 212 -17.76 3.73 -12.59
CA SER A 212 -18.85 4.26 -13.44
C SER A 212 -20.26 3.98 -12.87
N LYS A 213 -20.42 2.89 -12.11
CA LYS A 213 -21.70 2.52 -11.48
C LYS A 213 -21.93 3.18 -10.12
N ARG A 214 -21.01 4.03 -9.66
CA ARG A 214 -21.02 4.66 -8.34
C ARG A 214 -21.39 6.12 -8.46
N ASN A 215 -21.99 6.67 -7.41
CA ASN A 215 -22.33 8.09 -7.42
C ASN A 215 -21.07 8.97 -7.26
N GLN A 216 -21.21 10.26 -7.56
CA GLN A 216 -20.12 11.24 -7.46
C GLN A 216 -19.43 11.23 -6.09
N ILE A 217 -20.20 11.17 -4.99
CA ILE A 217 -19.66 11.18 -3.63
C ILE A 217 -18.73 9.99 -3.40
N GLU A 218 -19.14 8.78 -3.81
CA GLU A 218 -18.33 7.57 -3.71
C GLU A 218 -17.06 7.66 -4.58
N ILE A 219 -17.17 8.21 -5.79
CA ILE A 219 -16.04 8.40 -6.71
C ILE A 219 -15.03 9.36 -6.09
N THR A 220 -15.45 10.57 -5.72
CA THR A 220 -14.60 11.62 -5.15
C THR A 220 -13.93 11.15 -3.87
N ARG A 221 -14.70 10.50 -2.97
CA ARG A 221 -14.16 9.89 -1.75
C ARG A 221 -13.10 8.84 -2.06
N ARG A 222 -13.31 7.99 -3.08
CA ARG A 222 -12.34 6.96 -3.45
C ARG A 222 -11.01 7.54 -3.92
N LEU A 223 -11.02 8.63 -4.70
CA LEU A 223 -9.78 9.27 -5.15
C LEU A 223 -8.98 9.77 -3.94
N PHE A 224 -9.65 10.42 -3.00
CA PHE A 224 -9.03 10.97 -1.79
C PHE A 224 -8.50 9.88 -0.84
N ILE A 225 -9.34 8.93 -0.44
CA ILE A 225 -9.00 7.88 0.54
C ILE A 225 -7.86 6.98 0.04
N ALA A 226 -7.58 6.93 -1.27
CA ALA A 226 -6.44 6.17 -1.80
C ALA A 226 -5.11 6.56 -1.14
N SER A 227 -4.94 7.86 -0.89
CA SER A 227 -3.67 8.47 -0.47
C SER A 227 -3.63 8.83 1.01
N THR A 228 -4.69 8.53 1.77
CA THR A 228 -4.74 8.79 3.21
C THR A 228 -3.90 7.81 4.01
N GLY A 229 -3.48 8.23 5.21
CA GLY A 229 -2.66 7.41 6.11
C GLY A 229 -3.38 6.16 6.61
N SER A 230 -2.70 5.01 6.52
CA SER A 230 -3.08 3.73 7.09
C SER A 230 -1.88 3.09 7.79
N ILE A 231 -2.12 2.42 8.92
CA ILE A 231 -1.08 1.65 9.61
C ILE A 231 -1.00 0.27 8.98
N GLU A 232 0.20 -0.07 8.56
CA GLU A 232 0.54 -1.32 7.91
C GLU A 232 1.45 -2.14 8.84
N HIS A 233 1.15 -3.43 8.96
CA HIS A 233 2.08 -4.37 9.60
C HIS A 233 3.15 -4.82 8.60
N VAL A 234 4.44 -4.72 8.96
CA VAL A 234 5.53 -5.23 8.12
C VAL A 234 5.42 -6.75 8.00
N THR A 235 5.37 -7.47 9.13
CA THR A 235 4.87 -8.85 9.15
C THR A 235 3.35 -8.83 9.25
N PRO A 236 2.61 -9.37 8.28
CA PRO A 236 1.15 -9.39 8.34
C PRO A 236 0.62 -10.03 9.63
N ALA A 237 -0.45 -9.46 10.19
CA ALA A 237 -1.10 -10.01 11.39
C ALA A 237 -1.57 -11.47 11.19
N SER A 238 -1.98 -11.83 9.97
CA SER A 238 -2.35 -13.21 9.60
C SER A 238 -1.19 -14.21 9.75
N ASN A 239 0.05 -13.71 9.78
CA ASN A 239 1.27 -14.51 9.85
C ASN A 239 1.95 -14.35 11.22
N GLY A 240 1.19 -13.95 12.26
CA GLY A 240 1.72 -13.77 13.62
C GLY A 240 2.46 -12.46 13.86
N GLY A 241 2.30 -11.46 12.98
CA GLY A 241 2.92 -10.14 13.17
C GLY A 241 2.46 -9.45 14.45
N LEU A 242 3.43 -8.97 15.24
CA LEU A 242 3.18 -8.31 16.53
C LEU A 242 2.52 -6.93 16.34
N ASN A 243 1.71 -6.52 17.32
CA ASN A 243 1.06 -5.21 17.37
C ASN A 243 1.95 -4.15 18.03
N THR A 244 3.17 -4.00 17.52
CA THR A 244 4.20 -3.10 18.06
C THR A 244 4.55 -2.02 17.07
N ILE A 245 5.02 -0.87 17.57
CA ILE A 245 5.48 0.20 16.68
C ILE A 245 6.64 -0.28 15.79
N GLY A 246 7.52 -1.17 16.28
CA GLY A 246 8.62 -1.78 15.51
C GLY A 246 8.18 -2.63 14.32
N ASN A 247 6.91 -3.07 14.30
CA ASN A 247 6.31 -3.79 13.19
C ASN A 247 5.34 -2.92 12.37
N PHE A 248 5.27 -1.61 12.62
CA PHE A 248 4.34 -0.70 11.93
C PHE A 248 5.01 0.30 10.99
N LEU A 249 4.36 0.52 9.86
CA LEU A 249 4.63 1.60 8.92
C LEU A 249 3.39 2.47 8.74
N LEU A 250 3.58 3.78 8.57
CA LEU A 250 2.54 4.64 8.01
C LEU A 250 2.62 4.56 6.47
N THR A 251 1.55 4.12 5.85
CA THR A 251 1.46 3.96 4.39
C THR A 251 0.21 4.65 3.84
N SER A 252 0.14 4.84 2.52
CA SER A 252 -1.13 5.19 1.89
C SER A 252 -2.10 4.01 2.01
N ALA A 253 -3.39 4.27 2.20
CA ALA A 253 -4.39 3.22 2.34
C ALA A 253 -4.44 2.32 1.10
N SER A 254 -4.22 2.88 -0.09
CA SER A 254 -4.10 2.08 -1.32
C SER A 254 -2.79 1.28 -1.39
N GLY A 255 -1.71 1.73 -0.76
CA GLY A 255 -0.47 0.95 -0.64
C GLY A 255 -0.67 -0.29 0.22
N ASN A 256 -1.25 -0.10 1.41
CA ASN A 256 -1.61 -1.18 2.34
C ASN A 256 -2.59 -2.18 1.69
N ARG A 257 -3.75 -1.71 1.19
CA ARG A 257 -4.73 -2.59 0.54
C ARG A 257 -4.20 -3.35 -0.66
N TYR A 258 -3.21 -2.82 -1.38
CA TYR A 258 -2.65 -3.50 -2.55
C TYR A 258 -1.63 -4.57 -2.18
N ARG A 259 -0.97 -4.42 -1.02
CA ARG A 259 -0.09 -5.46 -0.47
C ARG A 259 -0.91 -6.60 0.15
N GLU A 260 -2.00 -6.28 0.86
CA GLU A 260 -2.80 -7.25 1.61
C GLU A 260 -1.90 -8.09 2.56
N ASN A 261 -1.84 -9.41 2.35
CA ASN A 261 -0.99 -10.33 3.11
C ASN A 261 0.26 -10.78 2.33
N MET A 262 0.57 -10.14 1.19
CA MET A 262 1.72 -10.48 0.37
C MET A 262 3.02 -10.26 1.15
N PRO A 263 3.93 -11.25 1.21
CA PRO A 263 5.26 -11.08 1.80
C PRO A 263 5.97 -9.86 1.21
N LEU A 264 6.69 -9.10 2.05
CA LEU A 264 7.31 -7.84 1.63
C LEU A 264 8.34 -8.07 0.50
N CYS A 265 9.09 -9.16 0.57
CA CYS A 265 10.05 -9.55 -0.47
C CYS A 265 9.39 -9.73 -1.86
N GLU A 266 8.24 -10.39 -1.94
CA GLU A 266 7.47 -10.54 -3.18
C GLU A 266 6.87 -9.21 -3.64
N TYR A 267 6.43 -8.38 -2.70
CA TYR A 267 5.88 -7.06 -3.01
C TYR A 267 6.93 -6.13 -3.64
N ILE A 268 8.18 -6.19 -3.17
CA ILE A 268 9.30 -5.43 -3.74
C ILE A 268 9.59 -5.86 -5.19
N LYS A 269 9.47 -7.15 -5.54
CA LYS A 269 9.66 -7.60 -6.93
C LYS A 269 8.68 -6.90 -7.87
N ARG A 270 7.45 -6.63 -7.41
CA ARG A 270 6.42 -5.91 -8.17
C ARG A 270 6.63 -4.41 -8.20
N HIS A 271 7.28 -3.87 -7.18
CA HIS A 271 7.56 -2.45 -7.04
C HIS A 271 9.04 -2.22 -6.64
N PRO A 272 9.98 -2.33 -7.60
CA PRO A 272 11.41 -2.29 -7.31
C PRO A 272 11.92 -0.97 -6.70
N LYS A 273 11.11 0.10 -6.73
CA LYS A 273 11.42 1.40 -6.11
C LYS A 273 11.14 1.44 -4.60
N ILE A 274 10.48 0.42 -4.02
CA ILE A 274 10.15 0.37 -2.59
C ILE A 274 11.38 0.61 -1.70
N PRO A 275 12.56 -0.02 -1.91
CA PRO A 275 13.73 0.23 -1.07
C PRO A 275 14.12 1.72 -1.01
N LYS A 276 14.09 2.42 -2.15
CA LYS A 276 14.33 3.87 -2.22
C LYS A 276 13.29 4.66 -1.42
N TYR A 277 12.01 4.35 -1.61
CA TYR A 277 10.93 5.06 -0.92
C TYR A 277 10.91 4.76 0.58
N MET A 278 11.35 3.58 0.98
CA MET A 278 11.48 3.19 2.39
C MET A 278 12.57 4.01 3.08
N GLN A 279 13.70 4.26 2.41
CA GLN A 279 14.72 5.17 2.96
C GLN A 279 14.15 6.58 3.16
N ILE A 280 13.48 7.15 2.15
CA ILE A 280 12.85 8.48 2.25
C ILE A 280 11.82 8.52 3.39
N TYR A 281 11.04 7.46 3.57
CA TYR A 281 10.11 7.33 4.69
C TYR A 281 10.85 7.38 6.03
N ILE A 282 11.94 6.62 6.20
CA ILE A 282 12.70 6.63 7.45
C ILE A 282 13.37 7.98 7.69
N ASP A 283 13.88 8.64 6.66
CA ASP A 283 14.43 10.00 6.77
C ASP A 283 13.35 11.01 7.20
N ASP A 284 12.12 10.87 6.68
CA ASP A 284 10.98 11.65 7.14
C ASP A 284 10.67 11.37 8.63
N ILE A 285 10.68 10.12 9.08
CA ILE A 285 10.46 9.76 10.49
C ILE A 285 11.57 10.29 11.40
N ILE A 286 12.84 10.18 11.00
CA ILE A 286 13.99 10.71 11.73
C ILE A 286 13.81 12.21 11.98
N ARG A 287 13.46 12.97 10.94
CA ARG A 287 13.19 14.40 11.06
C ARG A 287 12.05 14.70 12.05
N GLU A 288 10.98 13.90 12.03
CA GLU A 288 9.87 14.08 12.97
C GLU A 288 10.27 13.74 14.43
N ILE A 289 11.16 12.76 14.64
CA ILE A 289 11.72 12.47 15.96
C ILE A 289 12.56 13.66 16.44
N HIS A 290 13.46 14.18 15.61
CA HIS A 290 14.30 15.34 15.95
C HIS A 290 13.48 16.60 16.25
N ASN A 291 12.37 16.79 15.55
CA ASN A 291 11.41 17.87 15.81
C ASN A 291 10.56 17.65 17.08
N GLY A 292 10.72 16.53 17.78
CA GLY A 292 9.96 16.22 19.00
C GLY A 292 8.52 15.75 18.76
N ASN A 293 8.17 15.33 17.53
CA ASN A 293 6.81 14.89 17.17
C ASN A 293 6.54 13.41 17.48
N MET A 294 7.56 12.67 17.93
CA MET A 294 7.46 11.26 18.34
C MET A 294 8.13 10.98 19.70
N PRO A 295 7.81 11.74 20.76
CA PRO A 295 8.48 11.57 22.06
C PRO A 295 8.25 10.16 22.60
N GLY A 296 9.31 9.55 23.15
CA GLY A 296 9.28 8.18 23.67
C GLY A 296 9.30 7.09 22.60
N ASN A 297 9.61 7.44 21.35
CA ASN A 297 9.72 6.51 20.23
C ASN A 297 11.07 6.62 19.51
N GLU A 298 12.09 7.13 20.21
CA GLU A 298 13.44 7.34 19.68
C GLU A 298 14.13 6.01 19.27
N THR A 299 13.67 4.87 19.78
CA THR A 299 14.17 3.55 19.34
C THR A 299 13.55 3.04 18.04
N TYR A 300 12.50 3.70 17.51
CA TYR A 300 11.76 3.24 16.34
C TYR A 300 12.65 3.01 15.10
N PRO A 301 13.55 3.94 14.69
CA PRO A 301 14.34 3.76 13.47
C PRO A 301 15.19 2.48 13.47
N TYR A 302 15.72 2.09 14.64
CA TYR A 302 16.48 0.85 14.81
C TYR A 302 15.59 -0.40 14.73
N LYS A 303 14.44 -0.40 15.42
CA LYS A 303 13.46 -1.51 15.39
C LYS A 303 12.98 -1.78 13.96
N ILE A 304 12.51 -0.75 13.29
CA ILE A 304 11.92 -0.89 11.95
C ILE A 304 13.00 -1.25 10.92
N LYS A 305 14.23 -0.73 11.05
CA LYS A 305 15.37 -1.12 10.19
C LYS A 305 15.61 -2.62 10.24
N LYS A 306 15.72 -3.19 11.45
CA LYS A 306 15.91 -4.64 11.64
C LYS A 306 14.75 -5.41 11.02
N LYS A 307 13.52 -5.00 11.32
CA LYS A 307 12.32 -5.69 10.83
C LYS A 307 12.20 -5.67 9.30
N LEU A 308 12.50 -4.54 8.67
CA LEU A 308 12.51 -4.38 7.23
C LEU A 308 13.59 -5.23 6.56
N PHE A 309 14.79 -5.31 7.15
CA PHE A 309 15.86 -6.16 6.64
C PHE A 309 15.45 -7.64 6.62
N GLU A 310 14.88 -8.13 7.73
CA GLU A 310 14.38 -9.50 7.89
C GLU A 310 13.26 -9.81 6.88
N GLU A 311 12.18 -9.03 6.87
CA GLU A 311 10.98 -9.31 6.06
C GLU A 311 11.19 -9.11 4.56
N SER A 312 12.20 -8.32 4.17
CA SER A 312 12.57 -8.12 2.77
C SER A 312 13.64 -9.11 2.27
N HIS A 313 14.20 -9.94 3.16
CA HIS A 313 15.36 -10.80 2.93
C HIS A 313 16.55 -9.98 2.38
N GLY A 314 16.89 -8.88 3.07
CA GLY A 314 18.02 -8.02 2.74
C GLY A 314 17.81 -7.07 1.56
N ARG A 315 16.63 -7.05 0.91
CA ARG A 315 16.33 -6.13 -0.20
C ARG A 315 16.14 -4.68 0.25
N ILE A 316 15.81 -4.46 1.52
CA ILE A 316 15.73 -3.15 2.13
C ILE A 316 16.85 -3.03 3.16
N MET A 317 17.81 -2.16 2.88
CA MET A 317 18.92 -1.83 3.77
C MET A 317 18.84 -0.35 4.12
N ILE A 318 18.29 -0.05 5.30
CA ILE A 318 18.10 1.33 5.77
C ILE A 318 19.40 1.89 6.35
N SER A 319 19.81 3.06 5.87
CA SER A 319 20.82 3.88 6.52
C SER A 319 20.19 4.72 7.64
N LEU A 320 20.87 4.80 8.78
CA LEU A 320 20.53 5.67 9.90
C LEU A 320 21.62 6.73 10.12
N SER A 321 22.45 7.01 9.11
CA SER A 321 23.57 7.97 9.23
C SER A 321 23.13 9.39 9.57
N GLY A 322 21.89 9.75 9.24
CA GLY A 322 21.28 11.03 9.61
C GLY A 322 20.60 11.02 10.97
N TYR A 323 20.65 9.92 11.73
CA TYR A 323 20.01 9.83 13.03
C TYR A 323 20.99 10.24 14.13
N GLU A 324 20.66 11.34 14.82
CA GLU A 324 21.52 11.93 15.86
C GLU A 324 21.69 11.05 17.11
N TYR A 325 20.72 10.18 17.40
CA TYR A 325 20.80 9.31 18.58
C TYR A 325 21.56 8.02 18.25
N SER A 326 22.58 7.71 19.04
CA SER A 326 23.08 6.33 19.14
C SER A 326 21.98 5.38 19.66
N GLU A 327 22.19 4.06 19.54
CA GLU A 327 21.24 3.10 20.13
C GLU A 327 21.14 3.28 21.66
N GLU A 328 22.22 3.62 22.35
CA GLU A 328 22.20 3.92 23.78
C GLU A 328 21.40 5.19 24.08
N GLU A 329 21.65 6.26 23.33
CA GLU A 329 21.00 7.56 23.55
C GLU A 329 19.50 7.50 23.26
N ALA A 330 19.10 6.77 22.22
CA ALA A 330 17.70 6.50 21.91
C ALA A 330 16.99 5.75 23.05
N ALA A 331 17.64 4.72 23.62
CA ALA A 331 17.07 3.98 24.75
C ALA A 331 16.92 4.85 26.01
N LEU A 332 17.92 5.70 26.29
CA LEU A 332 17.86 6.65 27.41
C LEU A 332 16.78 7.72 27.22
N ALA A 333 16.57 8.20 25.98
CA ALA A 333 15.50 9.15 25.68
C ALA A 333 14.11 8.52 25.94
N VAL A 334 13.90 7.27 25.53
CA VAL A 334 12.67 6.52 25.83
C VAL A 334 12.49 6.35 27.34
N GLU A 335 13.53 5.94 28.07
CA GLU A 335 13.48 5.79 29.53
C GLU A 335 13.12 7.10 30.24
N ALA A 336 13.73 8.20 29.81
CA ALA A 336 13.47 9.52 30.36
C ALA A 336 12.03 9.98 30.09
N TYR A 337 11.44 9.58 28.96
CA TYR A 337 10.03 9.84 28.66
C TYR A 337 9.09 8.99 29.54
N GLU A 338 9.37 7.69 29.70
CA GLU A 338 8.57 6.78 30.54
C GLU A 338 8.49 7.28 31.99
N LYS A 339 9.62 7.68 32.58
CA LYS A 339 9.69 8.18 33.97
C LYS A 339 8.87 9.43 34.25
N ARG A 340 8.53 10.23 33.23
CA ARG A 340 7.68 11.44 33.41
C ARG A 340 6.23 11.10 33.79
N TRP A 341 5.82 9.85 33.60
CA TRP A 341 4.47 9.37 33.90
C TRP A 341 4.41 8.55 35.20
N GLU A 342 5.55 8.33 35.85
CA GLU A 342 5.66 7.62 37.13
C GLU A 342 5.59 8.58 38.34
N THR A 343 5.64 9.88 38.09
CA THR A 343 5.40 10.98 39.04
C THR A 343 4.03 11.59 38.80
#